data_AF-A0A930V8D1-F1
#
_entry.id   AF-A0A930V8D1-F1
#
_cell.length_a   1.000
_cell.length_b   1.000
_cell.length_c   1.000
_cell.angle_alpha   90.00
_cell.angle_beta   90.00
_cell.angle_gamma   90.00
#
_symmetry.space_group_name_H-M   'P 1'
#
loop_
_entity.id
_entity.type
_entity.pdbx_description
1 polymer ?
#
loop_
_entity_poly.entity_id
_entity_poly.type
_entity_poly.pdbx_seq_one_letter_code
_entity_poly.pdbx_strand_id
1 'polypeptide(L)'
;MPTFNDPVADADELREAVRGLAHATRSIEDPTSLYAVLGSISSALASLSQSLHQLGQFHDGPTRKQAWMNGDANAGRAASYSESWELHRAAEMIHQVAECVDRAHEVEATIAYSIDDYPSLAPVQRSKGQPGLSL
;
A
#
# COMPACT_ATOMS: atom_id res chain seq x y z
N MET A 1 14.54 4.85 -0.21
CA MET A 1 14.26 4.27 -1.55
C MET A 1 14.37 2.77 -1.34
N PRO A 2 13.40 1.97 -1.78
CA PRO A 2 13.37 0.56 -1.47
C PRO A 2 14.65 -0.12 -1.97
N THR A 3 15.26 -0.87 -1.06
CA THR A 3 16.52 -1.58 -1.27
C THR A 3 16.30 -2.93 -1.96
N PHE A 4 15.09 -3.50 -1.82
CA PHE A 4 14.65 -4.80 -2.32
C PHE A 4 15.48 -6.00 -1.84
N ASN A 5 16.45 -5.77 -0.95
CA ASN A 5 17.40 -6.77 -0.46
C ASN A 5 17.65 -6.66 1.05
N ASP A 6 17.18 -5.58 1.70
CA ASP A 6 17.18 -5.42 3.15
C ASP A 6 15.72 -5.33 3.64
N PRO A 7 15.12 -6.46 4.07
CA PRO A 7 13.72 -6.48 4.49
C PRO A 7 13.44 -5.63 5.74
N VAL A 8 14.46 -5.34 6.56
CA VAL A 8 14.30 -4.48 7.74
C VAL A 8 14.20 -3.02 7.32
N ALA A 9 15.14 -2.57 6.48
CA ALA A 9 15.10 -1.20 5.94
C ALA A 9 13.82 -0.95 5.11
N ASP A 10 13.43 -1.91 4.28
CA ASP A 10 12.22 -1.79 3.45
C ASP A 10 10.93 -1.76 4.29
N ALA A 11 10.88 -2.48 5.43
CA ALA A 11 9.76 -2.42 6.36
C ALA A 11 9.67 -1.06 7.08
N ASP A 12 10.81 -0.45 7.42
CA ASP A 12 10.86 0.90 7.98
C ASP A 12 10.38 1.95 6.95
N GLU A 13 10.78 1.82 5.69
CA GLU A 13 10.31 2.68 4.61
C GLU A 13 8.81 2.54 4.36
N LEU A 14 8.27 1.30 4.37
CA LEU A 14 6.83 1.05 4.29
C LEU A 14 6.08 1.78 5.41
N ARG A 15 6.58 1.69 6.65
CA ARG A 15 5.96 2.37 7.81
C ARG A 15 5.89 3.88 7.59
N GLU A 16 6.98 4.52 7.18
CA GLU A 16 7.00 5.96 6.95
C GLU A 16 6.14 6.38 5.75
N ALA A 17 6.15 5.61 4.66
CA ALA A 17 5.32 5.86 3.48
C ALA A 17 3.82 5.81 3.82
N VAL A 18 3.37 4.78 4.56
CA VAL A 18 1.96 4.65 4.98
C VAL A 18 1.56 5.75 5.97
N ARG A 19 2.46 6.16 6.87
CA ARG A 19 2.23 7.33 7.75
C ARG A 19 2.10 8.62 6.95
N GLY A 20 2.98 8.84 5.97
CA GLY A 20 2.93 9.98 5.07
C GLY A 20 1.63 10.01 4.27
N LEU A 21 1.21 8.86 3.72
CA LEU A 21 -0.07 8.72 3.02
C LEU A 21 -1.25 9.05 3.94
N ALA A 22 -1.29 8.49 5.16
CA ALA A 22 -2.34 8.78 6.14
C ALA A 22 -2.38 10.24 6.60
N HIS A 23 -1.26 10.96 6.51
CA HIS A 23 -1.22 12.40 6.77
C HIS A 23 -1.77 13.18 5.58
N ALA A 24 -1.34 12.86 4.35
CA ALA A 24 -1.74 13.54 3.13
C ALA A 24 -3.23 13.34 2.80
N THR A 25 -3.80 12.16 3.07
CA THR A 25 -5.22 11.88 2.80
C THR A 25 -6.20 12.57 3.75
N ARG A 26 -5.72 13.30 4.78
CA ARG A 26 -6.57 14.14 5.64
C ARG A 26 -7.18 15.32 4.90
N SER A 27 -6.53 15.77 3.83
CA SER A 27 -6.96 16.92 3.03
C SER A 27 -6.57 16.67 1.58
N ILE A 28 -7.54 16.25 0.77
CA ILE A 28 -7.37 16.08 -0.67
C ILE A 28 -7.98 17.30 -1.36
N GLU A 29 -7.14 18.11 -2.01
CA GLU A 29 -7.55 19.35 -2.69
C GLU A 29 -7.95 19.11 -4.16
N ASP A 30 -7.32 18.14 -4.80
CA ASP A 30 -7.64 17.69 -6.15
C ASP A 30 -8.30 16.31 -6.06
N PRO A 31 -9.63 16.22 -6.22
CA PRO A 31 -10.34 14.95 -6.12
C PRO A 31 -9.95 13.98 -7.24
N THR A 32 -9.41 14.46 -8.38
CA THR A 32 -8.97 13.57 -9.47
C THR A 32 -7.76 12.72 -9.09
N SER A 33 -7.04 13.10 -8.03
CA SER A 33 -5.93 12.31 -7.48
C SER A 33 -6.38 11.01 -6.80
N LEU A 34 -7.65 10.90 -6.37
CA LEU A 34 -8.18 9.73 -5.65
C LEU A 34 -8.01 8.44 -6.44
N TYR A 35 -8.26 8.48 -7.75
CA TYR A 35 -8.08 7.32 -8.63
C TYR A 35 -6.64 6.78 -8.54
N ALA A 36 -5.64 7.64 -8.74
CA ALA A 36 -4.23 7.23 -8.66
C ALA A 36 -3.82 6.74 -7.26
N VAL A 37 -4.35 7.37 -6.21
CA VAL A 37 -4.13 6.96 -4.82
C VAL A 37 -4.69 5.57 -4.55
N LEU A 38 -5.93 5.29 -4.96
CA LEU A 38 -6.56 3.98 -4.77
C LEU A 38 -5.83 2.87 -5.53
N GLY A 39 -5.43 3.11 -6.79
CA GLY A 39 -4.64 2.15 -7.55
C GLY A 39 -3.28 1.83 -6.91
N SER A 40 -2.62 2.85 -6.35
CA SER A 40 -1.36 2.68 -5.61
C SER A 40 -1.54 1.89 -4.31
N ILE A 41 -2.61 2.16 -3.56
CA ILE A 41 -2.95 1.43 -2.33
C ILE A 41 -3.25 -0.03 -2.65
N SER A 42 -4.05 -0.31 -3.69
CA SER A 42 -4.34 -1.69 -4.10
C SER A 42 -3.06 -2.47 -4.40
N SER A 43 -2.18 -1.90 -5.24
CA SER A 43 -0.90 -2.52 -5.58
C SER A 43 -0.03 -2.75 -4.33
N ALA A 44 0.02 -1.78 -3.41
CA ALA A 44 0.75 -1.91 -2.16
C ALA A 44 0.18 -3.02 -1.26
N LEU A 45 -1.14 -3.16 -1.16
CA LEU A 45 -1.80 -4.22 -0.40
C LEU A 45 -1.51 -5.60 -1.01
N ALA A 46 -1.51 -5.73 -2.34
CA ALA A 46 -1.15 -6.98 -3.01
C ALA A 46 0.31 -7.38 -2.69
N SER A 47 1.25 -6.43 -2.75
CA SER A 47 2.65 -6.68 -2.34
C SER A 47 2.77 -7.01 -0.86
N LEU A 48 2.03 -6.34 0.02
CA LEU A 48 2.04 -6.61 1.46
C LEU A 48 1.50 -8.02 1.78
N SER A 49 0.42 -8.45 1.10
CA SER A 49 -0.10 -9.81 1.20
C SER A 49 0.97 -10.83 0.81
N GLN A 50 1.67 -10.61 -0.30
CA GLN A 50 2.80 -11.44 -0.72
C GLN A 50 3.92 -11.48 0.33
N SER A 51 4.33 -10.34 0.88
CA SER A 51 5.38 -10.28 1.91
C SER A 51 4.97 -11.05 3.17
N LEU A 52 3.71 -10.97 3.61
CA LEU A 52 3.20 -11.73 4.75
C LEU A 52 3.22 -13.24 4.50
N HIS A 53 2.84 -13.69 3.30
CA HIS A 53 3.02 -15.09 2.88
C HIS A 53 4.48 -15.53 2.94
N GLN A 54 5.41 -14.71 2.44
CA GLN A 54 6.84 -15.02 2.47
C GLN A 54 7.39 -15.13 3.89
N LEU A 55 6.97 -14.24 4.80
CA LEU A 55 7.30 -14.33 6.21
C LEU A 55 6.72 -15.60 6.85
N GLY A 56 5.48 -15.97 6.51
CA GLY A 56 4.88 -17.23 6.96
C GLY A 56 5.66 -18.46 6.46
N GLN A 57 6.08 -18.45 5.20
CA GLN A 57 6.86 -19.53 4.57
C GLN A 57 8.21 -19.76 5.26
N PHE A 58 8.84 -18.72 5.81
CA PHE A 58 10.08 -18.85 6.60
C PHE A 58 9.90 -19.84 7.77
N HIS A 59 8.72 -19.85 8.38
CA HIS A 59 8.34 -20.74 9.49
C HIS A 59 7.69 -22.06 9.03
N ASP A 60 7.44 -22.24 7.74
CA ASP A 60 6.96 -23.50 7.18
C ASP A 60 8.07 -24.51 6.87
N GLY A 61 9.27 -24.01 6.61
CA GLY A 61 10.43 -24.79 6.18
C GLY A 61 11.25 -25.46 7.30
N PRO A 62 12.50 -25.86 6.98
CA PRO A 62 13.43 -26.48 7.93
C PRO A 62 13.69 -25.64 9.19
N THR A 63 13.52 -24.32 9.12
CA THR A 63 13.61 -23.38 10.24
C THR A 63 12.65 -23.74 11.37
N ARG A 64 11.44 -24.24 11.04
CA ARG A 64 10.50 -24.80 12.02
C ARG A 64 11.15 -25.90 12.86
N LYS A 65 11.98 -26.75 12.24
CA LYS A 65 12.67 -27.85 12.93
C LYS A 65 13.82 -27.38 13.81
N GLN A 66 14.30 -26.15 13.59
CA GLN A 66 15.38 -25.52 14.33
C GLN A 66 14.88 -24.59 15.45
N ALA A 67 13.57 -24.41 15.60
CA ALA A 67 12.99 -23.60 16.66
C ALA A 67 13.09 -24.30 18.03
N TRP A 68 13.74 -23.64 18.98
CA TRP A 68 13.80 -24.05 20.38
C TRP A 68 13.21 -22.94 21.23
N MET A 69 12.26 -23.27 22.10
CA MET A 69 11.74 -22.33 23.09
C MET A 69 11.95 -22.92 24.47
N ASN A 70 12.65 -22.18 25.34
CA ASN A 70 12.92 -22.58 26.73
C ASN A 70 13.53 -23.99 26.86
N GLY A 71 14.32 -24.44 25.88
CA GLY A 71 14.90 -25.77 25.86
C GLY A 71 14.00 -26.88 25.31
N ASP A 72 12.77 -26.57 24.89
CA ASP A 72 11.81 -27.53 24.33
C ASP A 72 11.60 -27.30 22.81
N ALA A 73 11.99 -28.30 22.03
CA ALA A 73 11.81 -28.30 20.58
C ALA A 73 10.35 -28.53 20.15
N ASN A 74 9.51 -29.18 20.96
CA ASN A 74 8.09 -29.33 20.68
C ASN A 74 7.37 -27.98 20.82
N ALA A 75 7.63 -27.29 21.93
CA ALA A 75 7.13 -25.92 22.14
C ALA A 75 7.59 -25.01 20.99
N GLY A 76 8.88 -25.04 20.63
CA GLY A 76 9.41 -24.25 19.50
C GLY A 76 8.69 -24.50 18.17
N ARG A 77 8.45 -25.77 17.82
CA ARG A 77 7.68 -26.13 16.61
C ARG A 77 6.25 -25.63 16.64
N ALA A 78 5.59 -25.70 17.80
CA ALA A 78 4.22 -25.23 17.96
C ALA A 78 4.12 -23.70 17.77
N ALA A 79 5.07 -22.93 18.31
CA ALA A 79 5.10 -21.48 18.08
C ALA A 79 5.37 -21.11 16.62
N SER A 80 6.35 -21.74 15.97
CA SER A 80 6.61 -21.47 14.55
C SER A 80 5.40 -21.78 13.67
N TYR A 81 4.65 -22.85 13.97
CA TYR A 81 3.40 -23.12 13.26
C TYR A 81 2.32 -22.07 13.54
N SER A 82 2.17 -21.65 14.79
CA SER A 82 1.20 -20.60 15.15
C SER A 82 1.51 -19.29 14.43
N GLU A 83 2.78 -18.90 14.36
CA GLU A 83 3.22 -17.69 13.67
C GLU A 83 2.97 -17.79 12.16
N SER A 84 3.35 -18.91 11.53
CA SER A 84 3.12 -19.10 10.09
C SER A 84 1.64 -19.05 9.73
N TRP A 85 0.79 -19.69 10.55
CA TRP A 85 -0.65 -19.66 10.39
C TRP A 85 -1.21 -18.24 10.44
N GLU A 86 -0.85 -17.45 11.45
CA GLU A 86 -1.36 -16.08 11.58
C GLU A 86 -0.88 -15.17 10.45
N LEU A 87 0.37 -15.33 9.97
CA LEU A 87 0.89 -14.55 8.84
C LEU A 87 0.18 -14.89 7.53
N HIS A 88 -0.06 -16.16 7.24
CA HIS A 88 -0.84 -16.57 6.07
C HIS A 88 -2.28 -16.07 6.15
N ARG A 89 -2.91 -16.19 7.32
CA ARG A 89 -4.26 -15.66 7.55
C ARG A 89 -4.32 -14.15 7.35
N ALA A 90 -3.36 -13.41 7.88
CA ALA A 90 -3.29 -11.95 7.70
C ALA A 90 -3.14 -11.58 6.22
N ALA A 91 -2.31 -12.31 5.47
CA ALA A 91 -2.13 -12.10 4.05
C ALA A 91 -3.44 -12.30 3.24
N GLU A 92 -4.22 -13.33 3.57
CA GLU A 92 -5.54 -13.57 2.95
C GLU A 92 -6.52 -12.44 3.28
N MET A 93 -6.51 -11.94 4.53
CA MET A 93 -7.32 -10.79 4.91
C MET A 93 -6.92 -9.53 4.15
N ILE A 94 -5.61 -9.27 4.00
CA ILE A 94 -5.11 -8.13 3.21
C ILE A 94 -5.47 -8.29 1.73
N HIS A 95 -5.44 -9.50 1.18
CA HIS A 95 -5.87 -9.76 -0.19
C HIS A 95 -7.34 -9.39 -0.40
N GLN A 96 -8.23 -9.79 0.52
CA GLN A 96 -9.64 -9.40 0.48
C GLN A 96 -9.84 -7.88 0.61
N VAL A 97 -9.00 -7.20 1.41
CA VAL A 97 -9.01 -5.73 1.50
C VAL A 97 -8.57 -5.11 0.17
N ALA A 98 -7.56 -5.67 -0.51
CA ALA A 98 -7.13 -5.22 -1.83
C ALA A 98 -8.28 -5.29 -2.85
N GLU A 99 -9.04 -6.39 -2.88
CA GLU A 99 -10.22 -6.52 -3.75
C GLU A 99 -11.33 -5.49 -3.43
N CYS A 100 -11.45 -5.06 -2.17
CA CYS A 100 -12.36 -3.99 -1.80
C CYS A 100 -11.87 -2.63 -2.33
N VAL A 101 -10.57 -2.36 -2.23
CA VAL A 101 -9.95 -1.13 -2.75
C VAL A 101 -9.98 -1.09 -4.27
N ASP A 102 -9.76 -2.22 -4.96
CA ASP A 102 -9.88 -2.31 -6.41
C ASP A 102 -11.30 -1.97 -6.89
N ARG A 103 -12.33 -2.50 -6.23
CA ARG A 103 -13.70 -2.12 -6.55
C ARG A 103 -13.97 -0.64 -6.29
N ALA A 104 -13.41 -0.06 -5.23
CA ALA A 104 -13.51 1.38 -4.99
C ALA A 104 -12.80 2.19 -6.09
N HIS A 105 -11.64 1.72 -6.55
CA HIS A 105 -10.88 2.32 -7.64
C HIS A 105 -11.66 2.28 -8.97
N GLU A 106 -12.34 1.17 -9.27
CA GLU A 106 -13.25 1.04 -10.41
C GLU A 106 -14.44 2.01 -10.34
N VAL A 107 -15.05 2.15 -9.15
CA VAL A 107 -16.15 3.11 -8.94
C VAL A 107 -15.66 4.54 -9.10
N GLU A 108 -14.50 4.89 -8.53
CA GLU A 108 -13.90 6.23 -8.64
C GLU A 108 -13.70 6.66 -10.09
N ALA A 109 -13.33 5.71 -10.98
CA ALA A 109 -13.17 5.97 -12.41
C ALA A 109 -14.47 6.45 -13.11
N THR A 110 -15.63 6.22 -12.48
CA THR A 110 -16.94 6.61 -13.02
C THR A 110 -17.45 7.94 -12.47
N ILE A 111 -16.80 8.49 -11.43
CA ILE A 111 -17.22 9.73 -10.78
C ILE A 111 -16.72 10.93 -11.58
N ALA A 112 -17.61 11.89 -11.83
CA ALA A 112 -17.27 13.19 -12.41
C ALA A 112 -17.40 14.27 -11.35
N TYR A 113 -16.35 15.07 -11.18
CA TYR A 113 -16.31 16.20 -10.26
C TYR A 113 -16.63 17.51 -10.99
N SER A 114 -17.50 18.34 -10.40
CA SER A 114 -17.82 19.66 -10.94
C SER A 114 -16.68 20.66 -10.63
N ILE A 115 -16.35 21.49 -11.62
CA ILE A 115 -15.37 22.59 -11.45
C ILE A 115 -15.89 23.62 -10.43
N ASP A 116 -17.21 23.79 -10.30
CA ASP A 116 -17.80 24.72 -9.35
C ASP A 116 -17.52 24.31 -7.89
N ASP A 117 -17.49 23.01 -7.62
CA ASP A 117 -17.19 22.44 -6.30
C ASP A 117 -15.67 22.34 -6.06
N TYR A 118 -14.89 22.20 -7.14
CA TYR A 118 -13.44 22.07 -7.11
C TYR A 118 -12.77 23.04 -8.09
N PRO A 119 -12.56 24.30 -7.68
CA PRO A 119 -11.93 25.32 -8.51
C PRO A 119 -10.51 24.96 -8.97
N SER A 120 -9.84 24.02 -8.27
CA SER A 120 -8.55 23.44 -8.66
C SER A 120 -8.60 22.75 -10.03
N LEU A 121 -9.79 22.32 -10.48
CA LEU A 121 -10.02 21.71 -11.79
C LEU A 121 -10.23 22.74 -12.91
N ALA A 122 -10.31 24.03 -12.59
CA ALA A 122 -10.53 25.06 -13.59
C ALA A 122 -9.34 25.15 -14.56
N PRO A 123 -9.57 25.19 -15.88
CA PRO A 123 -8.50 25.31 -16.85
C PRO A 123 -7.70 26.58 -16.62
N VAL A 124 -6.36 26.46 -16.58
CA VAL A 124 -5.44 27.60 -16.45
C VAL A 124 -5.74 28.59 -17.57
N GLN A 125 -6.23 29.78 -17.21
CA GLN A 125 -6.45 30.86 -18.18
C GLN A 125 -5.09 31.27 -18.76
N ARG A 126 -4.77 30.79 -19.97
CA ARG A 126 -3.68 31.36 -20.76
C ARG A 126 -4.05 32.80 -21.07
N SER A 127 -3.28 33.74 -20.50
CA SER A 127 -3.39 35.15 -20.83
C SER A 127 -3.31 35.31 -22.36
N LYS A 128 -4.43 35.73 -22.97
CA LYS A 128 -4.45 36.13 -24.37
C LYS A 128 -3.77 37.48 -24.48
N GLY A 129 -2.51 37.47 -24.93
CA GLY A 129 -1.88 38.62 -25.58
C GLY A 129 -0.92 39.43 -24.72
N GLN A 130 0.36 39.12 -24.81
CA GLN A 130 1.34 40.18 -25.01
C GLN A 130 1.59 40.28 -26.53
N PRO A 131 1.29 41.42 -27.18
CA PRO A 131 1.76 41.66 -28.53
C PRO A 131 3.29 41.82 -28.46
N GLY A 132 4.01 40.75 -28.77
CA GLY A 132 5.47 40.76 -28.91
C GLY A 132 5.86 41.53 -30.17
N LEU A 133 6.26 42.78 -29.95
CA LEU A 133 7.03 43.70 -30.80
C LEU A 133 7.56 43.12 -32.12
N SER A 134 7.01 43.60 -33.23
CA SER A 134 7.69 43.55 -34.53
C SER A 134 8.92 44.46 -34.50
N LEU A 135 10.09 43.88 -34.79
CA LEU A 135 11.33 44.59 -35.15
C LEU A 135 11.38 44.81 -36.66
#